data_AF-A0A1G8K261-F1
#
_entry.id   AF-A0A1G8K261-F1
#
_cell.length_a   1.000
_cell.length_b   1.000
_cell.length_c   1.000
_cell.angle_alpha   90.00
_cell.angle_beta   90.00
_cell.angle_gamma   90.00
#
_symmetry.space_group_name_H-M   'P 1'
#
loop_
_entity.id
_entity.type
_entity.pdbx_description
1 polymer ?
#
loop_
_entity_poly.entity_id
_entity_poly.type
_entity_poly.pdbx_seq_one_letter_code
_entity_poly.pdbx_strand_id
1 'polypeptide(L)'
;MKRRLLPILLGLLLLMIWSSRLLTGEKTFLLKDADTGKVFLQMPVKEGEIFSITFVHSVNKSPVTDEFLVKAKGFSSYRTLFTSFGAGMESGTEEGQVLTYEEDGTMVLSGFDNHFESFQLIVGTVSDHMLKIGGEEISLRDLCGRNTSVEITIRN
;
A
#
# COMPACT_ATOMS: atom_id res chain seq x y z
N MET A 1 -42.22 -34.28 1.66
CA MET A 1 -41.97 -32.92 1.11
C MET A 1 -40.61 -32.30 1.48
N LYS A 2 -39.95 -32.68 2.60
CA LYS A 2 -38.69 -32.04 3.05
C LYS A 2 -37.41 -32.35 2.23
N ARG A 3 -37.38 -33.45 1.46
CA ARG A 3 -36.19 -33.92 0.71
C ARG A 3 -35.80 -33.06 -0.51
N ARG A 4 -36.71 -32.25 -1.06
CA ARG A 4 -36.44 -31.37 -2.22
C ARG A 4 -35.96 -29.96 -1.83
N LEU A 5 -36.09 -29.58 -0.56
CA LEU A 5 -35.73 -28.23 -0.08
C LEU A 5 -34.23 -28.08 0.20
N LEU A 6 -33.57 -29.17 0.62
CA LEU A 6 -32.14 -29.17 0.96
C LEU A 6 -31.21 -28.80 -0.22
N PRO A 7 -31.35 -29.37 -1.44
CA PRO A 7 -30.49 -28.97 -2.56
C PRO A 7 -30.78 -27.54 -3.07
N ILE A 8 -32.01 -27.04 -2.90
CA ILE A 8 -32.38 -25.67 -3.27
C ILE A 8 -31.74 -24.66 -2.31
N LEU A 9 -31.79 -24.93 -1.00
CA LEU A 9 -31.11 -24.11 0.01
C LEU A 9 -29.59 -24.13 -0.17
N LEU A 10 -29.01 -25.29 -0.48
CA LEU A 10 -27.57 -25.41 -0.76
C LEU A 10 -27.19 -24.64 -2.02
N GLY A 11 -28.01 -24.71 -3.07
CA GLY A 11 -27.84 -23.94 -4.30
C GLY A 11 -27.91 -22.43 -4.05
N LEU A 12 -28.88 -21.95 -3.28
CA LEU A 12 -29.00 -20.53 -2.91
C LEU A 12 -27.84 -20.05 -2.05
N LEU A 13 -27.34 -20.89 -1.13
CA LEU A 13 -26.16 -20.59 -0.32
C LEU A 13 -24.92 -20.46 -1.20
N LEU A 14 -24.71 -21.40 -2.13
CA LEU A 14 -23.61 -21.34 -3.11
C LEU A 14 -23.73 -20.11 -4.01
N LEU A 15 -24.94 -19.75 -4.43
CA LEU A 15 -25.20 -18.56 -5.24
C LEU A 15 -24.93 -17.26 -4.47
N MET A 16 -25.24 -17.20 -3.16
CA MET A 16 -24.90 -16.08 -2.28
C MET A 16 -23.38 -15.97 -2.04
N ILE A 17 -22.69 -17.09 -1.90
CA ILE A 17 -21.23 -17.11 -1.74
C ILE A 17 -20.55 -16.67 -3.06
N TRP A 18 -21.09 -17.09 -4.21
CA TRP A 18 -20.62 -16.64 -5.52
C TRP A 18 -20.93 -15.16 -5.79
N SER A 19 -22.13 -14.69 -5.47
CA SER A 19 -22.51 -13.30 -5.68
C SER A 19 -21.78 -12.33 -4.76
N SER A 20 -21.47 -12.74 -3.52
CA SER A 20 -20.68 -11.91 -2.60
C SER A 20 -19.26 -11.65 -3.10
N ARG A 21 -18.65 -12.60 -3.82
CA ARG A 21 -17.35 -12.42 -4.48
C ARG A 21 -17.41 -11.41 -5.64
N LEU A 22 -18.51 -11.36 -6.39
CA LEU A 22 -18.72 -10.36 -7.45
C LEU A 22 -19.00 -8.95 -6.90
N LEU A 23 -19.51 -8.83 -5.67
CA LEU A 23 -19.86 -7.54 -5.06
C LEU A 23 -18.63 -6.81 -4.48
N THR A 24 -17.61 -7.54 -4.06
CA THR A 24 -16.30 -6.96 -3.70
C THR A 24 -15.45 -6.88 -4.95
N GLY A 25 -15.49 -5.76 -5.68
CA GLY A 25 -14.60 -5.55 -6.83
C GLY A 25 -13.15 -5.84 -6.42
N GLU A 26 -12.60 -6.96 -6.90
CA GLU A 26 -11.28 -7.44 -6.50
C GLU A 26 -10.24 -6.48 -7.06
N LYS A 27 -9.68 -5.62 -6.21
CA LYS A 27 -8.60 -4.72 -6.61
C LYS A 27 -7.28 -5.47 -6.57
N THR A 28 -6.37 -5.07 -7.44
CA THR A 28 -5.06 -5.68 -7.58
C THR A 28 -3.98 -4.62 -7.42
N PHE A 29 -3.09 -4.83 -6.47
CA PHE A 29 -1.82 -4.12 -6.37
C PHE A 29 -0.83 -4.69 -7.38
N LEU A 30 -0.16 -3.81 -8.12
CA LEU A 30 0.90 -4.16 -9.05
C LEU A 30 2.15 -3.36 -8.73
N LEU A 31 3.26 -4.08 -8.61
CA LEU A 31 4.61 -3.52 -8.66
C LEU A 31 5.26 -4.01 -9.95
N LYS A 32 5.69 -3.08 -10.80
CA LYS A 32 6.33 -3.39 -12.08
C LYS A 32 7.56 -2.53 -12.29
N ASP A 33 8.45 -3.01 -13.14
CA ASP A 33 9.51 -2.20 -13.72
C ASP A 33 8.89 -1.05 -14.53
N ALA A 34 9.31 0.18 -14.24
CA ALA A 34 8.70 1.39 -14.82
C ALA A 34 9.02 1.52 -16.32
N ASP A 35 10.19 1.03 -16.76
CA ASP A 35 10.67 1.18 -18.13
C ASP A 35 10.17 0.05 -19.04
N THR A 36 10.22 -1.19 -18.55
CA THR A 36 9.90 -2.39 -19.33
C THR A 36 8.48 -2.90 -19.11
N GLY A 37 7.81 -2.46 -18.03
CA GLY A 37 6.49 -2.96 -17.64
C GLY A 37 6.48 -4.38 -17.09
N LYS A 38 7.65 -5.00 -16.87
CA LYS A 38 7.76 -6.33 -16.26
C LYS A 38 7.15 -6.31 -14.87
N VAL A 39 6.16 -7.17 -14.62
CA VAL A 39 5.53 -7.30 -13.30
C VAL A 39 6.45 -8.07 -12.36
N PHE A 40 6.77 -7.46 -11.21
CA PHE A 40 7.52 -8.10 -10.13
C PHE A 40 6.59 -8.70 -9.08
N LEU A 41 5.52 -8.00 -8.72
CA LEU A 41 4.55 -8.45 -7.72
C LEU A 41 3.14 -8.09 -8.16
N GLN A 42 2.23 -9.04 -7.92
CA GLN A 42 0.79 -8.86 -8.10
C GLN A 42 0.08 -9.47 -6.88
N MET A 43 -0.72 -8.66 -6.19
CA MET A 43 -1.44 -9.10 -5.00
C MET A 43 -2.87 -8.55 -4.96
N PRO A 44 -3.86 -9.34 -4.50
CA PRO A 44 -5.19 -8.82 -4.25
C PRO A 44 -5.17 -7.83 -3.09
N VAL A 45 -5.91 -6.74 -3.22
CA VAL A 45 -6.11 -5.73 -2.17
C VAL A 45 -7.58 -5.31 -2.11
N LYS A 46 -7.98 -4.67 -1.01
CA LYS A 46 -9.31 -4.10 -0.85
C LYS A 46 -9.28 -2.59 -0.78
N GLU A 47 -10.36 -1.95 -1.22
CA GLU A 47 -10.55 -0.54 -0.91
C GLU A 47 -10.58 -0.33 0.61
N GLY A 48 -9.88 0.70 1.08
CA GLY A 48 -9.70 0.95 2.52
C GLY A 48 -8.54 0.18 3.15
N GLU A 49 -7.86 -0.71 2.43
CA GLU A 49 -6.64 -1.37 2.89
C GLU A 49 -5.45 -0.40 2.86
N ILE A 50 -4.50 -0.61 3.78
CA ILE A 50 -3.25 0.16 3.85
C ILE A 50 -2.08 -0.72 3.38
N PHE A 51 -1.25 -0.17 2.50
CA PHE A 51 0.09 -0.69 2.26
C PHE A 51 1.11 0.37 2.65
N SER A 52 2.35 -0.03 2.95
CA SER A 52 3.40 0.91 3.36
C SER A 52 4.72 0.65 2.70
N ILE A 53 5.55 1.69 2.61
CA ILE A 53 6.94 1.61 2.17
C ILE A 53 7.80 2.18 3.28
N THR A 54 8.69 1.35 3.83
CA THR A 54 9.64 1.75 4.86
C THR A 54 11.04 1.83 4.27
N PHE A 55 11.74 2.94 4.48
CA PHE A 55 13.11 3.13 4.00
C PHE A 55 13.95 3.92 5.00
N VAL A 56 15.27 3.76 4.94
CA VAL A 56 16.20 4.54 5.77
C VAL A 56 16.66 5.75 4.98
N HIS A 57 16.29 6.95 5.44
CA HIS A 57 16.67 8.20 4.79
C HIS A 57 18.19 8.36 4.80
N SER A 58 18.78 8.63 3.64
CA SER A 58 20.24 8.61 3.46
C SER A 58 20.96 9.67 4.29
N VAL A 59 20.27 10.77 4.63
CA VAL A 59 20.77 11.86 5.48
C VAL A 59 20.48 11.60 6.96
N ASN A 60 19.22 11.31 7.30
CA ASN A 60 18.81 11.22 8.71
C ASN A 60 19.22 9.89 9.34
N LYS A 61 19.57 8.89 8.52
CA LYS A 61 19.93 7.52 8.94
C LYS A 61 18.88 6.85 9.84
N SER A 62 17.66 7.37 9.85
CA SER A 62 16.50 6.85 10.57
C SER A 62 15.48 6.26 9.59
N PRO A 63 14.68 5.28 10.03
CA PRO A 63 13.58 4.78 9.23
C PRO A 63 12.50 5.85 9.06
N VAL A 64 11.90 5.86 7.87
CA VAL A 64 10.69 6.60 7.52
C VAL A 64 9.73 5.58 6.92
N THR A 65 8.47 5.63 7.33
CA THR A 65 7.41 4.76 6.80
C THR A 65 6.31 5.61 6.19
N ASP A 66 6.13 5.50 4.89
CA ASP A 66 4.98 6.08 4.19
C ASP A 66 3.87 5.04 4.10
N GLU A 67 2.72 5.35 4.68
CA GLU A 67 1.51 4.54 4.57
C GLU A 67 0.57 5.12 3.51
N PHE A 68 0.01 4.25 2.68
CA PHE A 68 -0.90 4.60 1.60
C PHE A 68 -2.23 3.86 1.76
N LEU A 69 -3.32 4.58 1.54
CA LEU A 69 -4.68 4.05 1.61
C LEU A 69 -5.21 3.73 0.21
N VAL A 70 -5.57 2.47 -0.03
CA VAL A 70 -6.18 2.03 -1.29
C VAL A 70 -7.55 2.66 -1.46
N LYS A 71 -7.80 3.27 -2.62
CA LYS A 71 -9.05 3.98 -2.95
C LYS A 71 -9.82 3.26 -4.06
N ALA A 72 -11.02 3.74 -4.37
CA ALA A 72 -11.83 3.27 -5.50
C ALA A 72 -11.07 3.31 -6.84
N LYS A 73 -10.17 4.28 -7.01
CA LYS A 73 -9.19 4.35 -8.11
C LYS A 73 -7.85 4.68 -7.48
N GLY A 74 -6.78 3.95 -7.80
CA GLY A 74 -5.46 4.27 -7.23
C GLY A 74 -5.41 4.22 -5.70
N PHE A 75 -4.69 5.16 -5.10
CA PHE A 75 -4.43 5.25 -3.67
C PHE A 75 -4.06 6.70 -3.26
N SER A 76 -4.02 6.99 -1.97
CA SER A 76 -3.55 8.27 -1.42
C SER A 76 -2.55 8.04 -0.31
N SER A 77 -1.68 9.02 -0.03
CA SER A 77 -0.93 9.04 1.22
C SER A 77 -1.92 9.08 2.39
N TYR A 78 -1.66 8.28 3.41
CA TYR A 78 -2.46 8.20 4.62
C TYR A 78 -1.76 8.91 5.77
N ARG A 79 -0.54 8.45 6.07
CA ARG A 79 0.34 9.08 7.07
C ARG A 79 1.79 8.71 6.80
N THR A 80 2.70 9.54 7.29
CA THR A 80 4.14 9.28 7.28
C THR A 80 4.66 9.24 8.71
N LEU A 81 5.39 8.18 9.06
CA LEU A 81 5.95 7.97 10.39
C LEU A 81 7.47 8.15 10.36
N PHE A 82 8.01 8.90 11.31
CA PHE A 82 9.45 9.17 11.40
C PHE A 82 9.87 9.53 12.83
N THR A 83 11.15 9.38 13.16
CA THR A 83 11.68 9.60 14.53
C THR A 83 12.67 10.75 14.63
N SER A 84 13.05 11.38 13.52
CA SER A 84 13.94 12.54 13.52
C SER A 84 13.64 13.51 12.38
N PHE A 85 13.74 14.80 12.66
CA PHE A 85 13.77 15.85 11.64
C PHE A 85 15.17 15.91 11.01
N GLY A 86 15.24 16.26 9.73
CA GLY A 86 16.50 16.52 9.04
C GLY A 86 16.29 17.02 7.62
N ALA A 87 17.36 17.20 6.86
CA ALA A 87 17.27 17.76 5.51
C ALA A 87 16.43 16.85 4.60
N GLY A 88 15.35 17.41 4.01
CA GLY A 88 14.41 16.67 3.18
C GLY A 88 13.18 16.13 3.90
N MET A 89 13.07 16.28 5.22
CA MET A 89 11.81 16.06 5.95
C MET A 89 11.05 17.37 6.08
N GLU A 90 9.74 17.33 5.90
CA GLU A 90 8.86 18.49 6.11
C GLU A 90 9.02 18.98 7.55
N SER A 91 9.72 20.10 7.73
CA SER A 91 9.95 20.73 9.05
C SER A 91 8.73 21.54 9.52
N GLY A 92 7.67 21.57 8.72
CA GLY A 92 6.40 22.20 9.00
C GLY A 92 5.28 21.44 8.29
N THR A 93 4.06 21.61 8.78
CA THR A 93 2.85 21.03 8.17
C THR A 93 2.33 21.94 7.06
N GLU A 94 1.94 21.37 5.93
CA GLU A 94 1.14 22.07 4.92
C GLU A 94 -0.31 22.30 5.41
N GLU A 95 -1.09 23.08 4.66
CA GLU A 95 -2.50 23.32 4.99
C GLU A 95 -3.29 22.00 4.98
N GLY A 96 -3.94 21.69 6.09
CA GLY A 96 -4.68 20.44 6.29
C GLY A 96 -3.87 19.30 6.90
N GLN A 97 -2.54 19.38 6.91
CA GLN A 97 -1.70 18.38 7.55
C GLN A 97 -1.64 18.58 9.07
N VAL A 98 -1.49 17.47 9.80
CA VAL A 98 -1.37 17.45 11.26
C VAL A 98 -0.20 16.57 11.66
N LEU A 99 0.68 17.12 12.50
CA LEU A 99 1.77 16.40 13.14
C LEU A 99 1.35 15.98 14.56
N THR A 100 1.31 14.68 14.80
CA THR A 100 1.05 14.08 16.12
C THR A 100 2.23 13.23 16.58
N TYR A 101 2.21 12.81 17.85
CA TYR A 101 3.25 11.99 18.46
C TYR A 101 2.62 10.76 19.10
N GLU A 102 3.18 9.59 18.82
CA GLU A 102 2.89 8.33 19.52
C GLU A 102 3.57 8.32 20.91
N GLU A 103 3.18 7.40 21.78
CA GLU A 103 3.73 7.30 23.14
C GLU A 103 5.25 7.06 23.18
N ASP A 104 5.79 6.39 22.15
CA ASP A 104 7.22 6.09 22.01
C ASP A 104 8.04 7.24 21.41
N GLY A 105 7.40 8.37 21.11
CA GLY A 105 8.02 9.55 20.50
C GLY A 105 8.05 9.50 18.97
N THR A 106 7.47 8.50 18.32
CA THR A 106 7.31 8.48 16.86
C THR A 106 6.44 9.65 16.41
N MET A 107 6.94 10.43 15.47
CA MET A 107 6.20 11.50 14.84
C MET A 107 5.34 10.93 13.71
N VAL A 108 4.09 11.36 13.65
CA VAL A 108 3.12 10.93 12.65
C VAL A 108 2.59 12.17 11.95
N LEU A 109 2.94 12.33 10.68
CA LEU A 109 2.38 13.35 9.81
C LEU A 109 1.19 12.75 9.05
N SER A 110 0.04 13.40 9.10
CA SER A 110 -1.20 12.94 8.47
C SER A 110 -1.98 14.11 7.87
N GLY A 111 -3.12 13.84 7.24
CA GLY A 111 -3.96 14.89 6.63
C GLY A 111 -3.56 15.25 5.20
N PHE A 112 -2.90 14.32 4.50
CA PHE A 112 -2.56 14.48 3.08
C PHE A 112 -3.83 14.55 2.22
N ASP A 113 -3.89 15.52 1.31
CA ASP A 113 -4.92 15.65 0.28
C ASP A 113 -4.31 15.38 -1.10
N ASN A 114 -3.89 14.13 -1.32
CA ASN A 114 -3.30 13.69 -2.58
C ASN A 114 -3.99 12.43 -3.13
N HIS A 115 -3.79 12.20 -4.42
CA HIS A 115 -4.32 11.05 -5.12
C HIS A 115 -3.32 10.58 -6.18
N PHE A 116 -3.06 9.27 -6.17
CA PHE A 116 -2.11 8.64 -7.07
C PHE A 116 -2.82 7.57 -7.90
N GLU A 117 -2.80 7.73 -9.22
CA GLU A 117 -3.08 6.62 -10.14
C GLU A 117 -1.87 5.68 -10.25
N SER A 118 -0.67 6.24 -10.10
CA SER A 118 0.60 5.52 -10.05
C SER A 118 1.60 6.26 -9.16
N PHE A 119 2.57 5.53 -8.62
CA PHE A 119 3.70 6.08 -7.87
C PHE A 119 4.99 5.39 -8.31
N GLN A 120 6.00 6.17 -8.70
CA GLN A 120 7.29 5.65 -9.13
C GLN A 120 8.36 5.94 -8.08
N LEU A 121 9.23 4.96 -7.84
CA LEU A 121 10.40 5.12 -6.97
C LEU A 121 11.59 4.33 -7.52
N ILE A 122 12.79 4.77 -7.16
CA ILE A 122 14.03 4.06 -7.50
C ILE A 122 14.45 3.20 -6.31
N VAL A 123 14.58 1.90 -6.51
CA VAL A 123 14.97 0.98 -5.45
C VAL A 123 16.41 1.28 -5.01
N GLY A 124 16.53 1.59 -3.71
CA GLY A 124 17.76 2.09 -3.12
C GLY A 124 18.97 1.16 -3.27
N THR A 125 20.11 1.77 -3.59
CA THR A 125 21.40 1.06 -3.72
C THR A 125 22.08 0.80 -2.38
N VAL A 126 21.88 1.67 -1.38
CA VAL A 126 22.52 1.56 -0.05
C VAL A 126 21.52 1.06 0.98
N SER A 127 20.42 1.80 1.20
CA SER A 127 19.30 1.38 2.04
C SER A 127 18.26 0.62 1.22
N ASP A 128 17.65 -0.39 1.82
CA ASP A 128 16.53 -1.09 1.19
C ASP A 128 15.22 -0.32 1.37
N HIS A 129 14.21 -0.69 0.59
CA HIS A 129 12.82 -0.30 0.79
C HIS A 129 12.03 -1.56 1.10
N MET A 130 11.32 -1.55 2.23
CA MET A 130 10.47 -2.63 2.66
C MET A 130 9.03 -2.30 2.32
N LEU A 131 8.41 -3.10 1.45
CA LEU A 131 6.98 -3.01 1.15
C LEU A 131 6.22 -3.89 2.14
N LYS A 132 5.24 -3.31 2.84
CA LYS A 132 4.28 -4.07 3.63
C LYS A 132 2.91 -4.03 2.98
N ILE A 133 2.36 -5.19 2.64
CA ILE A 133 1.07 -5.30 1.95
C ILE A 133 0.44 -6.67 2.20
N GLY A 134 -0.88 -6.73 2.43
CA GLY A 134 -1.58 -7.99 2.67
C GLY A 134 -1.06 -8.81 3.85
N GLY A 135 -0.38 -8.17 4.82
CA GLY A 135 0.25 -8.83 5.97
C GLY A 135 1.67 -9.35 5.72
N GLU A 136 2.17 -9.27 4.48
CA GLU A 136 3.53 -9.65 4.11
C GLU A 136 4.47 -8.43 4.18
N GLU A 137 5.75 -8.68 4.47
CA GLU A 137 6.83 -7.70 4.41
C GLU A 137 7.88 -8.15 3.40
N ILE A 138 8.13 -7.32 2.38
CA ILE A 138 8.86 -7.69 1.16
C ILE A 138 10.00 -6.70 0.93
N SER A 139 11.23 -7.20 0.80
CA SER A 139 12.36 -6.39 0.33
C SER A 139 12.20 -6.06 -1.16
N LEU A 140 12.10 -4.78 -1.50
CA LEU A 140 12.04 -4.35 -2.89
C LEU A 140 13.37 -4.59 -3.61
N ARG A 141 14.50 -4.53 -2.89
CA ARG A 141 15.81 -4.87 -3.47
C ARG A 141 15.91 -6.32 -3.86
N ASP A 142 15.49 -7.24 -3.01
CA ASP A 142 15.59 -8.67 -3.31
C ASP A 142 14.63 -9.06 -4.44
N LEU A 143 13.47 -8.40 -4.50
CA LEU A 143 12.46 -8.63 -5.52
C LEU A 143 12.81 -8.02 -6.88
N CYS A 144 13.27 -6.77 -6.91
CA CYS A 144 13.40 -5.96 -8.13
C CYS A 144 14.85 -5.70 -8.56
N GLY A 145 15.81 -5.96 -7.68
CA GLY A 145 17.21 -5.54 -7.85
C GLY A 145 17.48 -4.13 -7.34
N ARG A 146 18.76 -3.72 -7.43
CA ARG A 146 19.22 -2.38 -7.01
C ARG A 146 19.13 -1.40 -8.18
N ASN A 147 18.83 -0.14 -7.88
CA ASN A 147 18.74 0.94 -8.86
C ASN A 147 17.71 0.69 -9.97
N THR A 148 16.70 -0.14 -9.66
CA THR A 148 15.58 -0.44 -10.55
C THR A 148 14.52 0.64 -10.35
N SER A 149 14.04 1.23 -11.44
CA SER A 149 12.87 2.11 -11.43
C SER A 149 11.62 1.26 -11.38
N VAL A 150 10.80 1.41 -10.34
CA VAL A 150 9.57 0.63 -10.16
C VAL A 150 8.36 1.55 -10.08
N GLU A 151 7.24 1.08 -10.62
CA GLU A 151 5.94 1.74 -10.57
C GLU A 151 4.94 0.89 -9.80
N ILE A 152 4.25 1.54 -8.87
CA ILE A 152 3.13 1.01 -8.10
C ILE A 152 1.82 1.49 -8.71
N THR A 153 0.88 0.58 -8.95
CA THR A 153 -0.48 0.91 -9.39
C THR A 153 -1.52 0.02 -8.71
N ILE A 154 -2.75 0.53 -8.58
CA ILE A 154 -3.92 -0.26 -8.17
C ILE A 154 -4.86 -0.38 -9.37
N ARG A 155 -5.21 -1.62 -9.73
CA ARG A 155 -6.18 -1.93 -10.81
C ARG A 155 -7.46 -2.55 -10.25
N ASN A 156 -8.54 -2.42 -11.01
CA ASN A 156 -9.83 -3.10 -10.77
C ASN A 156 -9.94 -4.38 -11.60
#